data_AF-A0A9D7YLE4-F1
#
_entry.id   AF-A0A9D7YLE4-F1
#
_cell.length_a   1.000
_cell.length_b   1.000
_cell.length_c   1.000
_cell.angle_alpha   90.00
_cell.angle_beta   90.00
_cell.angle_gamma   90.00
#
_symmetry.space_group_name_H-M   'P 1'
#
loop_
_entity.id
_entity.type
_entity.pdbx_description
1 polymer ?
#
loop_
_entity_poly.entity_id
_entity_poly.type
_entity_poly.pdbx_seq_one_letter_code
_entity_poly.pdbx_strand_id
1 'polypeptide(L)'
;MVLSEKQRLVDETHAAKDRAEQILQRLLEAKAQTEHELSSLRRTDAFKAVTGRSAIDNAIAATRRMIDSLDHAIDRAETAHVDNVQVELGRPTLVHLA
;
A
#
# COMPACT_ATOMS: atom_id res chain seq x y z
N MET A 1 20.80 -19.92 -3.40
CA MET A 1 20.69 -18.54 -2.86
C MET A 1 19.68 -17.71 -3.67
N VAL A 2 18.50 -18.28 -4.01
CA VAL A 2 17.49 -17.67 -4.93
C VAL A 2 16.25 -17.14 -4.19
N LEU A 3 16.10 -17.48 -2.90
CA LEU A 3 15.10 -16.89 -1.99
C LEU A 3 15.23 -15.35 -1.84
N SER A 4 16.34 -14.75 -2.26
CA SER A 4 16.74 -13.40 -1.82
C SER A 4 16.14 -12.23 -2.59
N GLU A 5 15.71 -12.39 -3.85
CA GLU A 5 15.27 -11.25 -4.67
C GLU A 5 13.77 -11.02 -4.56
N LYS A 6 12.96 -12.08 -4.66
CA LYS A 6 11.50 -11.99 -4.47
C LYS A 6 11.14 -11.54 -3.06
N GLN A 7 11.78 -12.11 -2.03
CA GLN A 7 11.54 -11.69 -0.64
C GLN A 7 11.90 -10.22 -0.45
N ARG A 8 13.02 -9.77 -1.00
CA ARG A 8 13.44 -8.37 -0.95
C ARG A 8 12.44 -7.44 -1.62
N LEU A 9 11.87 -7.82 -2.78
CA LEU A 9 10.84 -7.02 -3.44
C LEU A 9 9.56 -6.92 -2.60
N VAL A 10 9.15 -7.99 -1.92
CA VAL A 10 8.01 -7.98 -1.00
C VAL A 10 8.30 -7.04 0.18
N ASP A 11 9.47 -7.19 0.83
CA ASP A 11 9.89 -6.34 1.94
C ASP A 11 9.98 -4.85 1.54
N GLU A 12 10.51 -4.56 0.35
CA GLU A 12 10.57 -3.20 -0.20
C GLU A 12 9.17 -2.63 -0.48
N THR A 13 8.23 -3.47 -0.91
CA THR A 13 6.83 -3.07 -1.14
C THR A 13 6.11 -2.79 0.17
N HIS A 14 6.31 -3.60 1.22
CA HIS A 14 5.82 -3.31 2.57
C HIS A 14 6.39 -2.01 3.11
N ALA A 15 7.71 -1.80 3.00
CA ALA A 15 8.34 -0.56 3.45
C ALA A 15 7.80 0.67 2.69
N ALA A 16 7.44 0.52 1.41
CA ALA A 16 6.79 1.59 0.64
C ALA A 16 5.36 1.86 1.15
N LYS A 17 4.60 0.82 1.50
CA LYS A 17 3.27 0.94 2.09
C LYS A 17 3.32 1.69 3.42
N ASP A 18 4.20 1.29 4.33
CA ASP A 18 4.34 1.94 5.64
C ASP A 18 4.63 3.44 5.50
N ARG A 19 5.48 3.83 4.53
CA ARG A 19 5.76 5.24 4.24
C ARG A 19 4.54 5.96 3.68
N ALA A 20 3.78 5.32 2.80
CA ALA A 20 2.55 5.89 2.25
C ALA A 20 1.50 6.11 3.35
N GLU A 21 1.36 5.19 4.29
CA GLU A 21 0.49 5.31 5.46
C GLU A 21 0.92 6.47 6.38
N GLN A 22 2.23 6.62 6.64
CA GLN A 22 2.75 7.76 7.39
C GLN A 22 2.47 9.09 6.70
N ILE A 23 2.60 9.15 5.37
CA ILE A 23 2.25 10.34 4.59
C ILE A 23 0.75 10.63 4.70
N LEU A 24 -0.09 9.61 4.59
CA LEU A 24 -1.54 9.75 4.72
C LEU A 24 -1.92 10.33 6.09
N GLN A 25 -1.32 9.82 7.16
CA GLN A 25 -1.55 10.32 8.51
C GLN A 25 -1.20 11.81 8.62
N ARG A 26 -0.01 12.21 8.15
CA ARG A 26 0.43 13.62 8.18
C ARG A 26 -0.48 14.53 7.35
N LEU A 27 -0.98 14.06 6.21
CA LEU A 27 -1.92 14.82 5.39
C LEU A 27 -3.27 15.02 6.10
N LEU A 28 -3.75 14.02 6.84
CA LEU A 28 -4.98 14.12 7.63
C LEU A 28 -4.81 15.13 8.79
N GLU A 29 -3.68 15.09 9.48
CA GLU A 29 -3.32 16.06 10.53
C GLU A 29 -3.23 17.48 9.97
N ALA A 30 -2.52 17.66 8.84
CA ALA A 30 -2.39 18.95 8.17
C ALA A 30 -3.74 19.50 7.69
N LYS A 31 -4.63 18.62 7.19
CA LYS A 31 -6.00 18.99 6.83
C LYS A 31 -6.76 19.53 8.04
N ALA A 32 -6.76 18.79 9.15
CA ALA A 32 -7.47 19.19 10.36
C ALA A 32 -6.95 20.54 10.91
N GLN A 33 -5.63 20.72 10.93
CA GLN A 33 -5.01 21.97 11.37
C GLN A 33 -5.39 23.14 10.47
N THR A 34 -5.33 22.95 9.15
CA THR A 34 -5.66 23.99 8.16
C THR A 34 -7.14 24.37 8.23
N GLU A 35 -8.03 23.38 8.34
CA GLU A 35 -9.47 23.63 8.48
C GLU A 35 -9.79 24.39 9.77
N HIS A 36 -9.11 24.05 10.87
CA HIS A 36 -9.23 24.77 12.13
C HIS A 36 -8.77 26.23 12.00
N GLU A 37 -7.60 26.49 11.41
CA GLU A 37 -7.07 27.85 11.18
C GLU A 37 -7.94 28.68 10.23
N LEU A 38 -8.44 28.08 9.16
CA LEU A 38 -9.34 28.76 8.22
C LEU A 38 -10.67 29.13 8.90
N SER A 39 -11.20 28.24 9.74
CA SER A 39 -12.43 28.49 10.49
C SER A 39 -12.27 29.65 11.50
N SER A 40 -11.12 29.72 12.19
CA SER A 40 -10.83 30.78 13.16
C SER A 40 -10.65 32.15 12.47
N LEU A 41 -10.12 32.14 11.25
CA LEU A 41 -9.97 33.33 10.41
C LEU A 41 -11.23 33.69 9.60
N ARG A 42 -12.32 32.90 9.68
CA ARG A 42 -13.51 33.02 8.82
C ARG A 42 -13.16 33.07 7.31
N ARG A 43 -12.11 32.36 6.91
CA ARG A 43 -11.66 32.28 5.51
C ARG A 43 -11.96 30.89 4.95
N THR A 44 -12.23 30.85 3.66
CA THR A 44 -12.37 29.59 2.92
C THR A 44 -11.10 29.38 2.10
N ASP A 45 -10.66 28.12 1.97
CA ASP A 45 -9.59 27.74 1.05
C ASP A 45 -9.98 28.15 -0.38
N ALA A 46 -9.16 28.98 -1.02
CA ALA A 46 -9.42 29.52 -2.35
C ALA A 46 -9.45 28.42 -3.43
N PHE A 47 -8.64 27.37 -3.28
CA PHE A 47 -8.61 26.24 -4.19
C PHE A 47 -9.88 25.40 -4.04
N LYS A 48 -10.32 25.18 -2.79
CA LYS A 48 -11.58 24.51 -2.47
C LYS A 48 -12.81 25.31 -2.94
N ALA A 49 -12.76 26.63 -2.87
CA ALA A 49 -13.86 27.49 -3.33
C ALA A 49 -14.11 27.37 -4.83
N VAL A 50 -13.07 27.12 -5.64
CA VAL A 50 -13.18 27.00 -7.10
C VAL A 50 -13.41 25.56 -7.55
N THR A 51 -12.76 24.58 -6.90
CA THR A 51 -12.75 23.18 -7.37
C THR A 51 -13.62 22.24 -6.53
N GLY A 52 -14.16 22.72 -5.41
CA GLY A 52 -14.90 21.92 -4.43
C GLY A 52 -14.01 21.01 -3.55
N ARG A 53 -12.70 20.94 -3.80
CA ARG A 53 -11.75 20.12 -3.04
C ARG A 53 -10.49 20.92 -2.71
N SER A 54 -9.92 20.74 -1.53
CA SER A 54 -8.61 21.33 -1.22
C SER A 54 -7.49 20.57 -1.93
N ALA A 55 -6.32 21.19 -2.06
CA ALA A 55 -5.13 20.49 -2.51
C ALA A 55 -4.78 19.30 -1.60
N ILE A 56 -5.03 19.44 -0.28
CA ILE A 56 -4.81 18.38 0.71
C ILE A 56 -5.79 17.21 0.49
N ASP A 57 -7.06 17.49 0.16
CA ASP A 57 -8.04 16.44 -0.18
C ASP A 57 -7.60 15.62 -1.39
N ASN A 58 -7.05 16.29 -2.42
CA ASN A 58 -6.52 15.62 -3.60
C ASN A 58 -5.29 14.76 -3.26
N ALA A 59 -4.38 15.26 -2.42
CA ALA A 59 -3.22 14.50 -1.96
C ALA A 59 -3.64 13.25 -1.16
N ILE A 60 -4.59 13.39 -0.23
CA ILE A 60 -5.15 12.26 0.54
C ILE A 60 -5.73 11.20 -0.40
N ALA A 61 -6.54 11.62 -1.39
CA ALA A 61 -7.14 10.69 -2.34
C ALA A 61 -6.11 10.01 -3.25
N ALA A 62 -4.98 10.66 -3.55
CA ALA A 62 -3.89 10.05 -4.30
C ALA A 62 -3.12 9.04 -3.43
N THR A 63 -2.80 9.38 -2.19
CA THR A 63 -2.08 8.48 -1.27
C THR A 63 -2.90 7.23 -0.93
N ARG A 64 -4.22 7.36 -0.74
CA ARG A 64 -5.10 6.18 -0.55
C ARG A 64 -5.04 5.22 -1.74
N ARG A 65 -5.16 5.74 -2.96
CA ARG A 65 -5.02 4.93 -4.19
C ARG A 65 -3.66 4.26 -4.31
N MET A 66 -2.61 4.92 -3.84
CA MET A 66 -1.26 4.35 -3.79
C MET A 66 -1.18 3.17 -2.81
N ILE A 67 -1.74 3.31 -1.61
CA ILE A 67 -1.81 2.23 -0.61
C ILE A 67 -2.58 1.04 -1.19
N ASP A 68 -3.76 1.27 -1.76
CA ASP A 68 -4.57 0.21 -2.37
C ASP A 68 -3.79 -0.54 -3.47
N SER A 69 -3.01 0.19 -4.27
CA SER A 69 -2.18 -0.41 -5.32
C SER A 69 -1.03 -1.25 -4.76
N LEU A 70 -0.43 -0.82 -3.65
CA LEU A 70 0.63 -1.55 -2.95
C LEU A 70 0.09 -2.81 -2.28
N ASP A 71 -1.08 -2.73 -1.66
CA ASP A 71 -1.77 -3.89 -1.09
C ASP A 71 -2.04 -4.95 -2.16
N HIS A 72 -2.60 -4.55 -3.29
CA HIS A 72 -2.79 -5.47 -4.42
C HIS A 72 -1.48 -6.02 -5.00
N ALA A 73 -0.35 -5.33 -4.85
CA ALA A 73 0.94 -5.84 -5.29
C ALA A 73 1.49 -6.89 -4.30
N ILE A 74 1.35 -6.64 -2.99
CA ILE A 74 1.73 -7.56 -1.92
C ILE A 74 0.92 -8.85 -2.03
N ASP A 75 -0.42 -8.76 -2.09
CA ASP A 75 -1.31 -9.92 -2.19
C ASP A 75 -0.95 -10.83 -3.37
N ARG A 76 -0.65 -10.23 -4.53
CA ARG A 76 -0.23 -10.98 -5.73
C ARG A 76 1.13 -11.64 -5.54
N ALA A 77 2.07 -10.97 -4.90
CA ALA A 77 3.42 -11.51 -4.66
C ALA A 77 3.39 -12.68 -3.66
N GLU A 78 2.57 -12.58 -2.61
CA GLU A 78 2.36 -13.59 -1.58
C GLU A 78 1.59 -14.80 -2.11
N THR A 79 0.48 -14.59 -2.83
CA THR A 79 -0.30 -15.70 -3.41
C THR A 79 0.54 -16.52 -4.38
N ALA A 80 1.33 -15.86 -5.24
CA ALA A 80 2.27 -16.53 -6.14
C ALA A 80 3.44 -17.25 -5.43
N HIS A 81 3.62 -17.07 -4.11
CA HIS A 81 4.59 -17.83 -3.31
C HIS A 81 4.03 -19.19 -2.88
N VAL A 82 2.73 -19.28 -2.59
CA VAL A 82 2.08 -20.50 -2.09
C VAL A 82 2.05 -21.60 -3.17
N ASP A 83 1.83 -21.24 -4.44
CA ASP A 83 1.75 -22.20 -5.55
C ASP A 83 3.07 -22.94 -5.85
N ASN A 84 4.22 -22.36 -5.49
CA ASN A 84 5.54 -22.94 -5.79
C ASN A 84 6.06 -23.92 -4.72
N VAL A 85 5.38 -24.04 -3.57
CA VAL A 85 5.85 -24.90 -2.46
C VAL A 85 5.25 -26.31 -2.50
N GLN A 86 4.20 -26.56 -3.31
CA GLN A 86 3.49 -27.85 -3.31
C GLN A 86 3.95 -28.90 -4.34
N VAL A 87 4.92 -28.61 -5.23
CA VAL A 87 5.25 -29.53 -6.34
C VAL A 87 6.42 -30.49 -6.05
N GLU A 88 7.21 -30.30 -4.98
CA GLU A 88 8.46 -31.07 -4.77
C GLU A 88 8.40 -32.22 -3.74
N LEU A 89 7.27 -32.48 -3.07
CA LEU A 89 7.18 -33.56 -2.07
C LEU A 89 6.06 -34.55 -2.39
N GLY A 90 6.24 -35.34 -3.45
CA GLY A 90 5.20 -36.31 -3.82
C GLY A 90 5.55 -37.28 -4.95
N ARG A 91 6.64 -38.04 -4.84
CA ARG A 91 6.80 -39.27 -5.64
C ARG A 91 7.08 -40.47 -4.73
N PRO A 92 6.08 -41.29 -4.38
CA PRO A 92 6.32 -42.66 -3.94
C PRO A 92 6.59 -43.51 -5.18
N THR A 93 7.86 -43.77 -5.48
CA THR A 93 8.21 -44.82 -6.45
C THR A 93 7.87 -46.15 -5.81
N LEU A 94 6.80 -46.78 -6.32
CA LEU A 94 6.36 -48.13 -5.99
C LEU A 94 7.53 -49.11 -6.08
N VAL A 95 7.83 -49.76 -4.96
CA VAL A 95 8.62 -51.00 -4.92
C VAL A 95 7.83 -52.06 -5.67
N HIS A 96 8.25 -52.43 -6.88
CA HIS A 96 7.78 -53.65 -7.52
C HIS A 96 8.72 -54.77 -7.12
N LEU A 97 8.25 -55.61 -6.19
CA LEU A 97 8.86 -56.87 -5.80
C LEU A 97 7.96 -57.96 -6.37
N ALA A 98 8.38 -58.56 -7.48
CA ALA A 98 7.89 -59.85 -8.00
C ALA A 98 8.88 -60.36 -9.04
#